data_AF-A0A392PF69-F1
#
_entry.id   AF-A0A392PF69-F1
#
_cell.length_a   1.000
_cell.length_b   1.000
_cell.length_c   1.000
_cell.angle_alpha   90.00
_cell.angle_beta   90.00
_cell.angle_gamma   90.00
#
_symmetry.space_group_name_H-M   'P 1'
#
loop_
_entity.id
_entity.type
_entity.pdbx_description
1 polymer ?
#
loop_
_entity_poly.entity_id
_entity_poly.type
_entity_poly.pdbx_seq_one_letter_code
_entity_poly.pdbx_strand_id
1 'polypeptide(L)'
;FTLACIKMGRSDLAQKAVNLAEKRLCEDRWPEYYDTRNGKFIGKQSRLMQTWTIAGFLTSKMLLKNPEKASLLFWEEDFEILQNCVCMLNKTGRRKCSRFAARSKILV
;
A
#
# COMPACT_ATOMS: atom_id res chain seq x y z
N PHE A 1 -3.37 1.72 -1.41
CA PHE A 1 -2.67 3.01 -1.58
C PHE A 1 -2.59 3.80 -0.28
N THR A 2 -3.72 4.25 0.28
CA THR A 2 -3.77 5.06 1.53
C THR A 2 -2.95 4.48 2.68
N LEU A 3 -3.13 3.19 2.97
CA LEU A 3 -2.37 2.50 4.02
C LEU A 3 -0.85 2.60 3.84
N ALA A 4 -0.37 2.36 2.62
CA ALA A 4 1.04 2.44 2.29
C ALA A 4 1.56 3.89 2.42
N CYS A 5 0.77 4.88 2.00
CA CYS A 5 1.12 6.29 2.20
C CYS A 5 1.29 6.61 3.69
N ILE A 6 0.40 6.13 4.55
CA ILE A 6 0.50 6.33 6.01
C ILE A 6 1.76 5.64 6.54
N LYS A 7 1.98 4.36 6.22
CA LYS A 7 3.18 3.61 6.65
C LYS A 7 4.47 4.32 6.26
N MET A 8 4.52 4.86 5.04
CA MET A 8 5.71 5.55 4.52
C MET A 8 5.82 7.01 4.96
N GLY A 9 4.96 7.51 5.86
CA GLY A 9 4.97 8.92 6.30
C GLY A 9 4.57 9.93 5.22
N ARG A 10 3.87 9.47 4.17
CA ARG A 10 3.44 10.25 2.98
C ARG A 10 1.92 10.43 2.92
N SER A 11 1.30 10.74 4.05
CA SER A 11 -0.15 10.97 4.15
C SER A 11 -0.66 12.10 3.26
N ASP A 12 0.21 13.02 2.84
CA ASP A 12 -0.09 14.09 1.88
C ASP A 12 -0.58 13.55 0.53
N LEU A 13 0.02 12.45 0.05
CA LEU A 13 -0.35 11.81 -1.20
C LEU A 13 -1.72 11.12 -1.10
N ALA A 14 -1.97 10.45 0.02
CA ALA A 14 -3.26 9.83 0.29
C ALA A 14 -4.38 10.88 0.38
N GLN A 15 -4.14 12.00 1.05
CA GLN A 15 -5.12 13.09 1.13
C GLN A 15 -5.45 13.65 -0.25
N LYS A 16 -4.44 13.88 -1.10
CA LYS A 16 -4.65 14.33 -2.49
C LYS A 16 -5.48 13.34 -3.30
N ALA A 17 -5.19 12.04 -3.19
CA ALA A 17 -5.92 11.00 -3.90
C ALA A 17 -7.39 10.90 -3.45
N VAL A 18 -7.63 10.95 -2.14
CA VAL A 18 -9.00 10.92 -1.57
C VAL A 18 -9.78 12.16 -1.98
N ASN A 19 -9.18 13.35 -1.91
CA ASN A 19 -9.81 14.60 -2.33
C ASN A 19 -10.15 14.59 -3.83
N LEU A 20 -9.34 13.95 -4.67
CA LEU A 20 -9.64 13.80 -6.09
C LEU A 20 -10.81 12.85 -6.33
N ALA A 21 -10.83 11.71 -5.63
CA ALA A 21 -11.89 10.72 -5.74
C ALA A 21 -13.24 11.25 -5.23
N GLU A 22 -13.23 12.00 -4.12
CA GLU A 22 -14.42 12.59 -3.50
C GLU A 22 -15.19 13.52 -4.44
N LYS A 23 -14.50 14.20 -5.36
CA LYS A 23 -15.13 15.10 -6.35
C LYS A 23 -16.04 14.38 -7.34
N ARG A 24 -15.85 13.07 -7.58
CA ARG A 24 -16.48 12.39 -8.71
C ARG A 24 -17.18 11.09 -8.36
N LEU A 25 -16.67 10.31 -7.40
CA LEU A 25 -17.18 8.96 -7.13
C LEU A 25 -18.69 8.94 -6.83
N CYS A 26 -19.19 9.92 -6.09
CA CYS A 26 -20.60 10.02 -5.77
C CYS A 26 -21.44 10.39 -7.02
N GLU A 27 -21.00 11.40 -7.78
CA GLU A 27 -21.64 11.86 -9.02
C GLU A 27 -21.70 10.74 -10.08
N ASP A 28 -20.61 9.98 -10.21
CA ASP A 28 -20.48 8.86 -11.14
C ASP A 28 -21.17 7.57 -10.65
N ARG A 29 -21.89 7.61 -9.52
CA ARG A 29 -22.61 6.48 -8.90
C ARG A 29 -21.71 5.27 -8.57
N TRP A 30 -20.52 5.54 -8.03
CA TRP A 30 -19.59 4.55 -7.48
C TRP A 30 -19.23 3.43 -8.48
N PRO A 31 -18.61 3.77 -9.62
CA PRO A 31 -18.23 2.77 -10.61
C PRO A 31 -17.16 1.82 -10.07
N GLU A 32 -17.13 0.61 -10.62
CA GLU A 32 -16.12 -0.41 -10.33
C GLU A 32 -14.71 -0.01 -10.78
N TYR A 33 -14.59 0.68 -11.93
CA TYR A 33 -13.32 1.16 -12.47
C TYR A 33 -13.53 2.29 -13.49
N TYR A 34 -12.44 3.01 -13.77
CA TYR A 34 -12.37 4.05 -14.80
C TYR A 34 -11.41 3.61 -15.92
N ASP A 35 -11.73 3.97 -17.15
CA ASP A 35 -10.90 3.71 -18.33
C ASP A 35 -10.02 4.92 -18.68
N THR A 36 -9.09 4.70 -19.62
CA THR A 36 -8.08 5.64 -20.14
C THR A 36 -6.89 5.90 -19.21
N ARG A 37 -5.78 6.35 -19.81
CA ARG A 37 -4.54 6.68 -19.10
C ARG A 37 -4.73 7.62 -17.90
N ASN A 38 -5.73 8.51 -17.99
CA ASN A 38 -6.01 9.51 -16.97
C ASN A 38 -7.30 9.24 -16.16
N GLY A 39 -7.96 8.08 -16.36
CA GLY A 39 -9.19 7.75 -15.63
C GLY A 39 -10.36 8.71 -15.90
N LYS A 40 -10.43 9.31 -17.10
CA LYS A 40 -11.43 10.34 -17.38
C LYS A 40 -12.83 9.78 -17.54
N PHE A 41 -12.96 8.61 -18.14
CA PHE A 41 -14.24 7.98 -18.47
C PHE A 41 -14.53 6.82 -17.51
N ILE A 42 -15.80 6.65 -17.15
CA ILE A 42 -16.26 5.43 -16.45
C ILE A 42 -15.96 4.23 -17.35
N GLY A 43 -15.50 3.13 -16.75
CA GLY A 43 -15.12 1.94 -17.49
C GLY A 43 -16.24 1.42 -18.37
N LYS A 44 -15.90 0.95 -19.59
CA LYS A 44 -16.89 0.52 -20.59
C LYS A 44 -17.86 -0.55 -20.08
N GLN A 45 -17.40 -1.45 -19.23
CA GLN A 45 -18.23 -2.49 -18.58
C GLN A 45 -18.28 -2.32 -17.07
N SER A 46 -18.09 -1.09 -16.58
CA SER A 46 -18.07 -0.83 -15.15
C SER A 46 -19.45 -1.02 -14.52
N ARG A 47 -19.51 -1.83 -13.46
CA ARG A 47 -20.70 -1.92 -12.61
C ARG A 47 -20.78 -0.69 -11.72
N LEU A 48 -22.00 -0.16 -11.53
CA LEU A 48 -22.26 0.95 -10.63
C LEU A 48 -22.58 0.45 -9.22
N MET A 49 -22.48 1.33 -8.22
CA MET A 49 -22.70 1.01 -6.81
C MET A 49 -21.80 -0.12 -6.31
N GLN A 50 -20.56 -0.16 -6.80
CA GLN A 50 -19.66 -1.27 -6.53
C GLN A 50 -19.13 -1.22 -5.09
N THR A 51 -19.35 -2.30 -4.34
CA THR A 51 -19.08 -2.39 -2.89
C THR A 51 -17.64 -2.03 -2.54
N TRP A 52 -16.64 -2.56 -3.25
CA TRP A 52 -15.24 -2.30 -2.92
C TRP A 52 -14.78 -0.86 -3.19
N THR A 53 -15.49 -0.13 -4.06
CA THR A 53 -15.18 1.26 -4.41
C THR A 53 -15.63 2.14 -3.25
N ILE A 54 -16.85 1.89 -2.78
CA ILE A 54 -17.44 2.55 -1.60
C ILE A 54 -16.61 2.22 -0.36
N ALA A 55 -16.38 0.93 -0.09
CA ALA A 55 -15.64 0.48 1.09
C ALA A 55 -14.19 1.00 1.08
N GLY A 56 -13.51 0.96 -0.07
CA GLY A 56 -12.14 1.47 -0.20
C GLY A 56 -12.04 2.98 0.02
N PHE A 57 -13.01 3.74 -0.49
CA PHE A 57 -13.10 5.18 -0.25
C PHE A 57 -13.34 5.51 1.23
N LEU A 58 -14.35 4.88 1.84
CA LEU A 58 -14.66 5.08 3.27
C LEU A 58 -13.48 4.68 4.16
N THR A 59 -12.89 3.52 3.91
CA THR A 59 -11.70 3.04 4.64
C THR A 59 -10.56 4.04 4.53
N SER A 60 -10.32 4.59 3.33
CA SER A 60 -9.29 5.60 3.14
C SER A 60 -9.55 6.87 3.95
N LYS A 61 -10.78 7.38 3.98
CA LYS A 61 -11.16 8.54 4.81
C LYS A 61 -10.99 8.25 6.30
N MET A 62 -11.39 7.06 6.75
CA MET A 62 -11.28 6.66 8.15
C MET A 62 -9.83 6.52 8.61
N LEU A 63 -8.96 5.94 7.76
CA LEU A 63 -7.53 5.83 8.04
C LEU A 63 -6.85 7.21 8.09
N LEU A 64 -7.22 8.13 7.21
CA LEU A 64 -6.70 9.50 7.26
C LEU A 64 -7.18 10.26 8.49
N LYS A 65 -8.43 10.04 8.93
CA LYS A 65 -8.98 10.65 10.15
C LYS A 65 -8.33 10.11 11.42
N ASN A 66 -7.97 8.84 11.45
CA ASN A 66 -7.27 8.21 12.57
C ASN A 66 -6.14 7.32 12.06
N PRO A 67 -4.94 7.90 11.83
CA PRO A 67 -3.78 7.18 11.31
C PRO A 67 -3.29 6.04 12.21
N GLU A 68 -3.54 6.08 13.52
CA GLU A 68 -3.12 5.01 14.44
C GLU A 68 -3.77 3.66 14.08
N LYS A 69 -4.98 3.68 13.53
CA LYS A 69 -5.66 2.46 13.06
C LYS A 69 -4.93 1.77 11.89
N ALA A 70 -4.07 2.49 11.17
CA ALA A 70 -3.26 1.92 10.12
C ALA A 70 -2.30 0.85 10.65
N SER A 71 -1.80 1.01 11.89
CA SER A 71 -0.87 0.07 12.53
C SER A 71 -1.46 -1.34 12.69
N LEU A 72 -2.78 -1.48 12.69
CA LEU A 72 -3.47 -2.78 12.75
C LEU A 72 -3.41 -3.55 11.42
N LEU A 73 -3.01 -2.90 10.33
CA LEU A 73 -3.08 -3.42 8.97
C LEU A 73 -1.71 -3.59 8.31
N PHE A 74 -0.62 -3.20 8.98
CA PHE A 74 0.73 -3.39 8.49
C PHE A 74 1.67 -3.79 9.62
N TRP A 75 2.79 -4.41 9.24
CA TRP A 75 3.89 -4.74 10.15
C TRP A 75 5.14 -3.98 9.75
N GLU A 76 6.01 -3.75 10.73
CA GLU A 76 7.36 -3.28 10.50
C GLU A 76 8.19 -4.33 9.74
N GLU A 77 9.21 -3.85 9.03
CA GLU A 77 10.13 -4.71 8.31
C GLU A 77 10.86 -5.67 9.26
N ASP A 78 10.86 -6.95 8.92
CA ASP A 78 11.72 -7.93 9.57
C ASP A 78 13.13 -7.82 8.99
N PHE A 79 14.02 -7.17 9.75
CA PHE A 79 15.41 -6.98 9.35
C PHE A 79 16.21 -8.28 9.29
N GLU A 80 15.81 -9.34 10.01
CA GLU A 80 16.47 -10.65 9.95
C GLU A 80 16.15 -11.35 8.61
N ILE A 81 14.89 -11.29 8.17
CA ILE A 81 14.48 -11.78 6.84
C ILE A 81 15.13 -10.96 5.73
N LEU A 82 15.15 -9.63 5.83
CA LEU A 82 15.79 -8.76 4.84
C LEU A 82 17.30 -9.01 4.73
N GLN A 83 17.97 -9.26 5.86
CA GLN A 83 19.40 -9.57 5.90
C GLN A 83 19.74 -10.90 5.18
N ASN A 84 18.84 -11.87 5.22
CA ASN A 84 18.99 -13.14 4.48
C ASN A 84 18.82 -12.97 2.96
N CYS A 85 18.19 -11.89 2.48
CA CYS A 85 17.77 -11.74 1.08
C CYS A 85 18.69 -10.89 0.17
N VAL A 86 19.80 -10.31 0.66
CA VAL A 86 20.71 -9.51 -0.21
C VAL A 86 21.97 -10.27 -0.65
N CYS A 87 22.38 -11.31 0.09
CA CYS A 87 23.63 -12.03 -0.17
C CYS A 87 23.49 -13.23 -1.12
N MET A 88 22.29 -13.81 -1.25
CA MET A 88 22.06 -15.03 -2.07
C MET A 88 21.79 -14.76 -3.55
N LEU A 89 21.42 -13.53 -3.93
CA LEU A 89 21.04 -13.17 -5.30
C LEU A 89 22.22 -12.81 -6.21
N ASN A 90 23.36 -12.39 -5.65
CA ASN A 90 24.57 -12.11 -6.43
C ASN A 90 25.50 -13.33 -6.44
N LYS A 91 25.12 -14.37 -7.19
CA LYS A 91 26.01 -15.50 -7.53
C LYS A 91 27.05 -15.16 -8.61
N THR A 92 27.26 -13.88 -8.92
CA THR A 92 28.32 -13.43 -9.82
C THR A 92 29.12 -12.30 -9.15
N GLY A 93 30.25 -12.67 -8.54
CA GLY A 93 31.25 -11.72 -8.07
C GLY A 93 31.34 -11.52 -6.56
N ARG A 94 32.04 -12.46 -5.91
CA ARG A 94 32.85 -12.36 -4.68
C ARG A 94 32.83 -10.97 -3.98
N ARG A 95 31.83 -10.71 -3.14
CA ARG A 95 31.99 -9.79 -1.99
C ARG A 95 31.88 -10.62 -0.74
N LYS A 96 32.99 -10.74 0.02
CA LYS A 96 32.96 -11.30 1.37
C LYS A 96 32.02 -10.41 2.18
N CYS A 97 30.80 -10.88 2.44
CA CYS A 97 29.94 -10.24 3.42
C CYS A 97 30.64 -10.43 4.77
N SER A 98 31.26 -9.36 5.29
CA SER A 98 32.05 -9.40 6.53
C SER A 98 31.18 -9.50 7.78
N ARG A 99 29.86 -9.61 7.63
CA ARG A 99 28.97 -9.91 8.74
C ARG A 99 28.95 -11.41 8.94
N PHE A 100 29.98 -11.88 9.66
CA PHE A 100 29.97 -13.19 10.31
C PHE A 100 28.58 -13.42 10.89
N ALA A 101 27.95 -14.50 10.44
CA ALA A 101 26.64 -14.92 10.88
C ALA A 101 26.57 -14.89 12.41
N ALA A 102 25.83 -13.93 12.96
CA ALA A 102 25.37 -14.02 14.32
C ALA A 102 24.33 -15.15 14.33
N ARG A 103 24.78 -16.35 14.71
CA ARG A 103 23.89 -17.48 14.94
C ARG A 103 22.91 -17.08 16.04
N SER A 104 21.67 -16.78 15.68
CA SER A 104 20.57 -16.71 16.64
C SER A 104 20.40 -18.13 17.22
N LYS A 105 20.82 -18.31 18.48
CA LYS A 105 20.40 -19.47 19.27
C LYS A 105 18.91 -19.24 19.57
N ILE A 106 18.05 -19.85 18.77
CA ILE A 106 16.64 -19.98 19.11
C ILE A 106 16.61 -20.90 20.34
N LEU A 107 16.36 -20.32 21.52
CA LEU A 107 15.99 -21.08 22.71
C LEU A 107 14.48 -21.36 22.58
N VAL A 108 14.16 -22.64 22.35
CA VAL A 108 12.82 -23.20 22.60
C VAL A 108 12.62 -23.32 24.10
#